data_AF-A0A7J7TVZ5-F1
#
_entry.id   AF-A0A7J7TVZ5-F1
#
_cell.length_a   1.000
_cell.length_b   1.000
_cell.length_c   1.000
_cell.angle_alpha   90.00
_cell.angle_beta   90.00
_cell.angle_gamma   90.00
#
_symmetry.space_group_name_H-M   'P 1'
#
loop_
_entity.id
_entity.type
_entity.pdbx_description
1 polymer ?
#
loop_
_entity_poly.entity_id
_entity_poly.type
_entity_poly.pdbx_seq_one_letter_code
_entity_poly.pdbx_strand_id
1 'polypeptide(L)'
;MASATTSKKMREEATCPICLQLMAEPMSISCGHSYCQACLLSFMGLASSPLRQQDTETFSCPQCRAPFQRGSLRPSKQLGNLIAALRELEQEQELEQEQEQEQEQEQEQEQELFCQEHRERLLLFCEDEGQLICWRCERGLRHKGHTTSLVEDAGPSYQEQLQEAVRKLRQLEEECTSQKAFMAKQIAEWNEKIEARSQKIQEDFKNLHSCLSKEKRYLQILESEKEHTLRRLREREAKLEQQSRELESCILELEERCQGSAQKMLQDVKGALSRSQAVRLETQKVLSLEVQTECDVPELYFDLRKRLRSHQRPCEDGLPLSVLVWDFLNHLTGLPGNHETDMEQFAKTLRGRVTTDEALEELVDVLYEQATSVPRFRGVGAHLCYYLSFHLTVSSQGGFCRVFFQRLQTERDLRYQAAKGDEAARKRFHGFVLFRRTLSSAQDRRGTGTGYSSCSLGAVGCPPL
;
A
#
# COMPACT_ATOMS: atom_id res chain seq x y z
N MET A 1 57.27 -10.34 -28.77
CA MET A 1 56.99 -9.61 -27.52
C MET A 1 57.20 -8.09 -27.62
N ALA A 2 58.34 -7.57 -28.13
CA ALA A 2 58.59 -6.11 -28.23
C ALA A 2 57.76 -5.35 -29.29
N SER A 3 57.29 -6.05 -30.35
CA SER A 3 56.48 -5.45 -31.42
C SER A 3 55.02 -5.17 -31.00
N ALA A 4 54.36 -6.13 -30.35
CA ALA A 4 52.96 -6.00 -29.91
C ALA A 4 52.74 -4.89 -28.86
N THR A 5 53.71 -4.67 -27.97
CA THR A 5 53.68 -3.59 -26.98
C THR A 5 53.83 -2.20 -27.61
N THR A 6 54.46 -2.11 -28.78
CA THR A 6 54.63 -0.86 -29.53
C THR A 6 53.35 -0.49 -30.28
N SER A 7 52.70 -1.46 -30.95
CA SER A 7 51.41 -1.25 -31.63
C SER A 7 50.30 -0.82 -30.66
N LYS A 8 50.24 -1.44 -29.47
CA LYS A 8 49.26 -1.05 -28.43
C LYS A 8 49.39 0.40 -27.99
N LYS A 9 50.62 0.88 -27.77
CA LYS A 9 50.88 2.28 -27.43
C LYS A 9 50.51 3.24 -28.55
N MET A 10 50.78 2.86 -29.81
CA MET A 10 50.38 3.65 -30.98
C MET A 10 48.85 3.75 -31.11
N ARG A 11 48.13 2.66 -30.82
CA ARG A 11 46.66 2.63 -30.78
C ARG A 11 46.09 3.52 -29.68
N GLU A 12 46.68 3.49 -28.48
CA GLU A 12 46.27 4.35 -27.37
C GLU A 12 46.41 5.85 -27.73
N GLU A 13 47.53 6.25 -28.33
CA GLU A 13 47.77 7.63 -28.79
C GLU A 13 46.85 8.05 -29.96
N ALA A 14 46.40 7.10 -30.77
CA ALA A 14 45.49 7.32 -31.89
C ALA A 14 44.00 7.25 -31.49
N THR A 15 43.71 7.08 -30.20
CA THR A 15 42.36 6.97 -29.66
C THR A 15 41.79 8.33 -29.30
N CYS A 16 40.57 8.60 -29.74
CA CYS A 16 39.83 9.80 -29.38
C CYS A 16 39.50 9.77 -27.88
N PRO A 17 39.93 10.76 -27.08
CA PRO A 17 39.64 10.79 -25.64
C PRO A 17 38.16 11.13 -25.33
N ILE A 18 37.34 11.47 -26.33
CA ILE A 18 35.90 11.73 -26.16
C ILE A 18 35.09 10.43 -26.34
N CYS A 19 35.29 9.70 -27.44
CA CYS A 19 34.52 8.47 -27.71
C CYS A 19 35.27 7.18 -27.37
N LEU A 20 36.54 7.26 -27.00
CA LEU A 20 37.42 6.12 -26.67
C LEU A 20 37.57 5.11 -27.81
N GLN A 21 37.41 5.57 -29.05
CA GLN A 21 37.63 4.81 -30.27
C GLN A 21 38.78 5.42 -31.08
N LEU A 22 39.42 4.62 -31.95
CA LEU A 22 40.38 5.14 -32.93
C LEU A 22 39.76 6.32 -33.70
N MET A 23 40.46 7.45 -33.74
CA MET A 23 39.89 8.71 -34.23
C MET A 23 39.39 8.58 -35.67
N ALA A 24 38.09 8.82 -35.87
CA ALA A 24 37.51 8.97 -37.20
C ALA A 24 37.64 10.42 -37.64
N GLU A 25 38.28 10.65 -38.79
CA GLU A 25 38.56 12.00 -39.31
C GLU A 25 39.24 12.89 -38.24
N PRO A 26 40.47 12.58 -37.83
CA PRO A 26 41.12 13.26 -36.72
C PRO A 26 41.31 14.75 -37.00
N MET A 27 40.79 15.58 -36.11
CA MET A 27 40.91 17.04 -36.13
C MET A 27 41.82 17.48 -34.97
N SER A 28 42.90 18.18 -35.30
CA SER A 28 43.79 18.81 -34.32
C SER A 28 43.35 20.23 -34.02
N ILE A 29 43.47 20.64 -32.76
CA ILE A 29 43.21 22.01 -32.30
C ILE A 29 44.52 22.74 -31.98
N SER A 30 44.46 24.05 -31.71
CA SER A 30 45.66 24.90 -31.50
C SER A 30 46.61 24.42 -30.38
N CYS A 31 46.11 23.68 -29.39
CA CYS A 31 46.94 23.11 -28.32
C CYS A 31 47.59 21.76 -28.68
N GLY A 32 47.41 21.26 -29.90
CA GLY A 32 48.01 20.02 -30.41
C GLY A 32 47.21 18.73 -30.14
N HIS A 33 46.19 18.76 -29.29
CA HIS A 33 45.33 17.58 -29.06
C HIS A 33 44.44 17.30 -30.27
N SER A 34 44.19 16.02 -30.53
CA SER A 34 43.39 15.55 -31.66
C SER A 34 42.18 14.76 -31.20
N TYR A 35 41.07 14.88 -31.93
CA TYR A 35 39.78 14.25 -31.64
C TYR A 35 39.10 13.85 -32.94
N CYS A 36 38.09 12.99 -32.89
CA CYS A 36 37.22 12.80 -34.06
C CYS A 36 36.54 14.11 -34.44
N GLN A 37 36.41 14.37 -35.74
CA GLN A 37 35.66 15.53 -36.24
C GLN A 37 34.26 15.63 -35.63
N ALA A 38 33.51 14.53 -35.64
CA ALA A 38 32.17 14.47 -35.05
C ALA A 38 32.18 14.76 -33.54
N CYS A 39 33.11 14.16 -32.79
CA CYS A 39 33.21 14.37 -31.34
C CYS A 39 33.49 15.83 -30.99
N LEU A 40 34.36 16.48 -31.77
CA LEU A 40 34.75 17.86 -31.54
C LEU A 40 33.62 18.84 -31.92
N LEU A 41 32.91 18.58 -33.03
CA LEU A 41 31.74 19.36 -33.43
C LEU A 41 30.59 19.26 -32.42
N SER A 42 30.32 18.05 -31.92
CA SER A 42 29.32 17.82 -30.88
C SER A 42 29.71 18.50 -29.56
N PHE A 43 30.98 18.46 -29.16
CA PHE A 43 31.46 19.14 -27.96
C PHE A 43 31.24 20.66 -28.00
N MET A 44 31.35 21.27 -29.17
CA MET A 44 31.08 22.70 -29.37
C MET A 44 29.57 23.01 -29.52
N GLY A 45 28.67 22.02 -29.48
CA GLY A 45 27.23 22.21 -29.65
C GLY A 45 26.79 22.53 -31.09
N LEU A 46 27.63 22.22 -32.08
CA LEU A 46 27.48 22.68 -33.47
C LEU A 46 26.86 21.63 -34.41
N ALA A 47 26.24 20.58 -33.88
CA ALA A 47 25.74 19.45 -34.65
C ALA A 47 24.58 19.78 -35.62
N SER A 48 23.94 20.97 -35.53
CA SER A 48 22.65 21.21 -36.20
C SER A 48 22.42 22.62 -36.81
N SER A 49 23.43 23.47 -37.02
CA SER A 49 23.18 24.82 -37.61
C SER A 49 24.20 25.21 -38.69
N PRO A 50 23.75 25.69 -39.88
CA PRO A 50 24.64 26.13 -40.94
C PRO A 50 25.31 27.48 -40.64
N LEU A 51 26.51 27.63 -41.18
CA LEU A 51 27.46 28.73 -41.06
C LEU A 51 26.82 30.12 -41.17
N ARG A 52 26.62 30.80 -40.04
CA ARG A 52 26.45 32.26 -39.97
C ARG A 52 27.51 32.85 -39.04
N GLN A 53 28.32 33.70 -39.66
CA GLN A 53 29.46 34.47 -39.17
C GLN A 53 29.33 35.00 -37.73
N GLN A 54 30.10 34.43 -36.81
CA GLN A 54 30.75 35.11 -35.68
C GLN A 54 31.95 34.26 -35.25
N ASP A 55 33.10 34.49 -35.89
CA ASP A 55 34.38 33.77 -35.68
C ASP A 55 35.08 34.11 -34.34
N THR A 56 34.34 34.53 -33.31
CA THR A 56 34.89 35.07 -32.05
C THR A 56 34.59 34.25 -30.81
N GLU A 57 33.97 33.08 -30.92
CA GLU A 57 33.80 32.17 -29.78
C GLU A 57 35.08 31.38 -29.47
N THR A 58 35.51 31.44 -28.22
CA THR A 58 36.64 30.67 -27.68
C THR A 58 36.14 29.48 -26.88
N PHE A 59 36.62 28.29 -27.22
CA PHE A 59 36.31 27.02 -26.56
C PHE A 59 37.51 26.53 -25.75
N SER A 60 37.30 25.62 -24.79
CA SER A 60 38.37 25.03 -23.97
C SER A 60 38.63 23.58 -24.36
N CYS A 61 39.90 23.22 -24.60
CA CYS A 61 40.30 21.86 -24.94
C CYS A 61 39.80 20.85 -23.89
N PRO A 62 39.12 19.74 -24.29
CA PRO A 62 38.64 18.72 -23.34
C PRO A 62 39.73 18.07 -22.48
N GLN A 63 40.97 18.01 -22.98
CA GLN A 63 42.07 17.31 -22.33
C GLN A 63 42.95 18.20 -21.45
N CYS A 64 43.30 19.41 -21.93
CA CYS A 64 44.21 20.31 -21.21
C CYS A 64 43.61 21.67 -20.85
N ARG A 65 42.34 21.92 -21.22
CA ARG A 65 41.61 23.18 -20.98
C ARG A 65 42.20 24.44 -21.65
N ALA A 66 43.22 24.29 -22.49
CA ALA A 66 43.77 25.40 -23.27
C ALA A 66 42.69 26.02 -24.18
N PRO A 67 42.64 27.36 -24.31
CA PRO A 67 41.66 28.03 -25.16
C PRO A 67 41.99 27.81 -26.64
N PHE A 68 40.96 27.54 -27.45
CA PHE A 68 41.06 27.39 -28.90
C PHE A 68 39.86 28.02 -29.60
N GLN A 69 40.02 28.33 -30.89
CA GLN A 69 38.96 28.91 -31.72
C GLN A 69 38.51 27.91 -32.78
N ARG A 70 37.28 28.00 -33.26
CA ARG A 70 36.76 27.16 -34.35
C ARG A 70 37.60 27.27 -35.63
N GLY A 71 38.14 28.45 -35.93
CA GLY A 71 39.04 28.65 -37.07
C GLY A 71 40.39 27.94 -36.94
N SER A 72 40.76 27.44 -35.75
CA SER A 72 42.01 26.71 -35.49
C SER A 72 41.93 25.21 -35.76
N LEU A 73 40.74 24.68 -36.05
CA LEU A 73 40.53 23.28 -36.35
C LEU A 73 41.26 22.89 -37.64
N ARG A 74 42.13 21.89 -37.57
CA ARG A 74 42.89 21.39 -38.73
C ARG A 74 42.73 19.88 -38.86
N PRO A 75 42.22 19.37 -40.01
CA PRO A 75 42.26 17.94 -40.29
C PRO A 75 43.69 17.42 -40.30
N SER A 76 43.96 16.32 -39.60
CA SER A 76 45.27 15.68 -39.54
C SER A 76 45.34 14.46 -40.44
N LYS A 77 45.79 14.66 -41.68
CA LYS A 77 45.93 13.56 -42.66
C LYS A 77 46.95 12.50 -42.22
N GLN A 78 48.04 12.93 -41.59
CA GLN A 78 49.10 12.01 -41.12
C GLN A 78 48.58 11.07 -40.02
N LEU A 79 47.83 11.59 -39.06
CA LEU A 79 47.20 10.78 -38.02
C LEU A 79 46.11 9.88 -38.61
N GLY A 80 45.35 10.38 -39.59
CA GLY A 80 44.38 9.57 -40.34
C GLY A 80 45.04 8.38 -41.05
N ASN A 81 46.18 8.59 -41.72
CA ASN A 81 46.93 7.52 -42.39
C ASN A 81 47.50 6.50 -41.40
N LEU A 82 48.00 6.94 -40.24
CA LEU A 82 48.48 6.04 -39.18
C LEU A 82 47.34 5.16 -38.65
N ILE A 83 46.16 5.76 -38.41
CA ILE A 83 44.97 5.04 -37.95
C ILE A 83 44.51 4.01 -39.01
N ALA A 84 44.60 4.35 -40.30
CA ALA A 84 44.29 3.40 -41.37
C ALA A 84 45.26 2.22 -41.37
N ALA A 85 46.56 2.47 -41.30
CA ALA A 85 47.58 1.41 -41.22
C ALA A 85 47.42 0.52 -39.97
N LEU A 86 47.05 1.10 -38.82
CA LEU A 86 46.75 0.31 -37.61
C LEU A 86 45.56 -0.63 -37.81
N ARG A 87 44.51 -0.17 -38.49
CA ARG A 87 43.34 -1.01 -38.81
C ARG A 87 43.67 -2.11 -39.80
N GLU A 88 44.49 -1.83 -40.80
CA GLU A 88 44.97 -2.83 -41.78
C GLU A 88 45.77 -3.94 -41.08
N LEU A 89 46.71 -3.58 -40.19
CA LEU A 89 47.51 -4.54 -39.43
C LEU A 89 46.67 -5.43 -38.50
N GLU A 90 45.60 -4.89 -37.94
CA GLU A 90 44.68 -5.67 -37.09
C GLU A 90 43.86 -6.65 -37.91
N GLN A 91 43.37 -6.20 -39.07
CA GLN A 91 42.64 -7.05 -40.00
C GLN A 91 43.51 -8.17 -40.56
N GLU A 92 44.78 -7.89 -40.88
CA GLU A 92 45.76 -8.91 -41.29
C GLU A 92 45.98 -9.97 -40.20
N GLN A 93 46.11 -9.55 -38.94
CA GLN A 93 46.26 -10.47 -37.80
C GLN A 93 45.02 -11.32 -37.53
N GLU A 94 43.83 -10.75 -37.70
CA GLU A 94 42.56 -11.48 -37.58
C GLU A 94 42.46 -12.57 -38.66
N LEU A 95 42.81 -12.25 -39.91
CA LEU A 95 42.79 -13.21 -41.03
C LEU A 95 43.83 -14.32 -40.87
N GLU A 96 45.02 -14.01 -40.37
CA GLU A 96 46.05 -15.03 -40.09
C GLU A 96 45.59 -16.01 -39.00
N GLN A 97 44.94 -15.52 -37.95
CA GLN A 97 44.40 -16.37 -36.86
C GLN A 97 43.23 -17.23 -37.33
N GLU A 98 42.34 -16.70 -38.18
CA GLU A 98 41.26 -17.48 -38.78
C GLU A 98 41.81 -18.63 -39.64
N GLN A 99 42.87 -18.37 -40.43
CA GLN A 99 43.49 -19.41 -41.26
C GLN A 99 44.23 -20.47 -40.45
N GLU A 100 44.92 -20.09 -39.37
CA GLU A 100 45.56 -21.04 -38.45
C GLU A 100 44.51 -21.94 -37.78
N GLN A 101 43.38 -21.38 -37.35
CA GLN A 101 42.27 -22.14 -36.75
C GLN A 101 41.60 -23.09 -37.75
N GLU A 102 41.41 -22.67 -39.00
CA GLU A 102 40.89 -23.54 -40.06
C GLU A 102 41.84 -24.71 -40.34
N GLN A 103 43.15 -24.48 -40.39
CA GLN A 103 44.15 -25.53 -40.60
C GLN A 103 44.25 -26.52 -39.43
N GLU A 104 44.16 -26.03 -38.19
CA GLU A 104 44.12 -26.91 -37.01
C GLU A 104 42.86 -27.78 -37.00
N GLN A 105 41.70 -27.22 -37.36
CA GLN A 105 40.45 -27.98 -37.47
C GLN A 105 40.47 -29.04 -38.57
N GLU A 106 41.04 -28.74 -39.73
CA GLU A 106 41.21 -29.73 -40.81
C GLU A 106 42.11 -30.90 -40.39
N GLN A 107 43.20 -30.61 -39.66
CA GLN A 107 44.10 -31.63 -39.15
C GLN A 107 43.47 -32.51 -38.05
N GLU A 108 42.65 -31.94 -37.18
CA GLU A 108 41.91 -32.70 -36.17
C GLU A 108 40.89 -33.64 -36.82
N GLN A 109 40.14 -33.15 -37.81
CA GLN A 109 39.16 -33.96 -38.55
C GLN A 109 39.81 -35.13 -39.30
N GLU A 110 41.00 -34.94 -39.88
CA GLU A 110 41.74 -36.04 -40.51
C GLU A 110 42.21 -37.08 -39.50
N GLN A 111 42.63 -36.68 -38.30
CA GLN A 111 43.09 -37.59 -37.25
C GLN A 111 41.96 -38.44 -36.65
N GLU A 112 40.73 -37.92 -36.57
CA GLU A 112 39.55 -38.65 -36.11
C GLU A 112 39.17 -39.85 -37.01
N LEU A 113 39.67 -39.90 -38.25
CA LEU A 113 39.41 -40.98 -39.21
C LEU A 113 40.33 -42.20 -39.05
N PHE A 114 41.33 -42.14 -38.15
CA PHE A 114 42.30 -43.22 -37.96
C PHE A 114 42.21 -43.86 -36.58
N CYS A 115 42.36 -45.18 -36.55
CA CYS A 115 42.43 -45.95 -35.32
C CYS A 115 43.70 -45.61 -34.54
N GLN A 116 43.55 -45.20 -33.28
CA GLN A 116 44.68 -44.83 -32.42
C GLN A 116 45.68 -45.98 -32.18
N GLU A 117 45.19 -47.21 -32.07
CA GLU A 117 46.04 -48.39 -31.80
C GLU A 117 46.77 -48.88 -33.06
N HIS A 118 46.10 -48.83 -34.21
CA HIS A 118 46.56 -49.50 -35.43
C HIS A 118 47.02 -48.56 -36.54
N ARG A 119 46.68 -47.26 -36.44
CA ARG A 119 46.90 -46.23 -37.46
C ARG A 119 46.28 -46.57 -38.83
N GLU A 120 45.22 -47.36 -38.80
CA GLU A 120 44.43 -47.76 -39.96
C GLU A 120 43.13 -46.94 -40.02
N ARG A 121 42.57 -46.72 -41.21
CA ARG A 121 41.32 -45.97 -41.37
C ARG A 121 40.14 -46.68 -40.67
N LEU A 122 39.30 -45.89 -40.02
CA LEU A 122 38.09 -46.33 -39.33
C LEU A 122 36.90 -46.42 -40.30
N LEU A 123 36.87 -47.48 -41.12
CA LEU A 123 35.84 -47.69 -42.15
C LEU A 123 34.72 -48.65 -41.73
N LEU A 124 34.82 -49.27 -40.56
CA LEU A 124 33.86 -50.23 -40.03
C LEU A 124 33.18 -49.66 -38.78
N PHE A 125 31.93 -50.03 -38.55
CA PHE A 125 31.16 -49.69 -37.36
C PHE A 125 30.78 -50.98 -36.61
N CYS A 126 31.06 -51.03 -35.32
CA CYS A 126 30.63 -52.11 -34.44
C CYS A 126 29.26 -51.77 -33.85
N GLU A 127 28.22 -52.51 -34.22
CA GLU A 127 26.84 -52.22 -33.78
C GLU A 127 26.63 -52.49 -32.28
N ASP A 128 27.28 -53.52 -31.74
CA ASP A 128 27.17 -53.88 -30.32
C ASP A 128 27.80 -52.82 -29.38
N GLU A 129 28.90 -52.19 -29.81
CA GLU A 129 29.62 -51.18 -29.00
C GLU A 129 29.32 -49.74 -29.42
N GLY A 130 28.67 -49.53 -30.57
CA GLY A 130 28.33 -48.20 -31.08
C GLY A 130 29.56 -47.36 -31.47
N GLN A 131 30.63 -47.99 -31.94
CA GLN A 131 31.91 -47.29 -32.21
C GLN A 131 32.50 -47.62 -33.58
N LEU A 132 33.22 -46.66 -34.14
CA LEU A 132 34.02 -46.84 -35.34
C LEU A 132 35.28 -47.67 -35.03
N ILE A 133 35.59 -48.63 -35.89
CA ILE A 133 36.73 -49.53 -35.76
C ILE A 133 37.47 -49.67 -37.11
N CYS A 134 38.73 -50.09 -37.06
CA CYS A 134 39.48 -50.46 -38.28
C CYS A 134 39.42 -51.97 -38.53
N TRP A 135 39.83 -52.40 -39.72
CA TRP A 135 39.84 -53.83 -40.12
C TRP A 135 40.68 -54.73 -39.20
N ARG A 136 41.67 -54.17 -38.49
CA ARG A 136 42.48 -54.90 -37.49
C ARG A 136 41.74 -55.10 -36.18
N CYS A 137 40.97 -54.10 -35.74
CA CYS A 137 40.14 -54.17 -34.54
C CYS A 137 39.03 -55.21 -34.68
N GLU A 138 38.37 -55.27 -35.84
CA GLU A 138 37.32 -56.27 -36.14
C GLU A 138 37.80 -57.71 -35.93
N ARG A 139 39.03 -58.02 -36.36
CA ARG A 139 39.67 -59.33 -36.18
C ARG A 139 40.31 -59.54 -34.81
N GLY A 140 40.43 -58.45 -34.04
CA GLY A 140 40.98 -58.46 -32.70
C GLY A 140 40.04 -59.17 -31.72
N LEU A 141 40.59 -59.59 -30.58
CA LEU A 141 39.81 -60.25 -29.53
C LEU A 141 38.68 -59.36 -28.99
N ARG A 142 38.84 -58.03 -29.06
CA ARG A 142 37.88 -57.05 -28.52
C ARG A 142 36.55 -57.04 -29.25
N HIS A 143 36.55 -57.22 -30.56
CA HIS A 143 35.33 -57.19 -31.40
C HIS A 143 34.95 -58.57 -31.96
N LYS A 144 35.59 -59.63 -31.45
CA LYS A 144 35.42 -60.96 -32.00
C LYS A 144 33.98 -61.45 -31.77
N GLY A 145 33.23 -61.60 -32.86
CA GLY A 145 31.84 -62.06 -32.83
C GLY A 145 30.80 -60.95 -32.66
N HIS A 146 31.22 -59.67 -32.69
CA HIS A 146 30.29 -58.54 -32.76
C HIS A 146 29.79 -58.35 -34.19
N THR A 147 28.61 -57.74 -34.33
CA THR A 147 28.03 -57.35 -35.60
C THR A 147 28.75 -56.09 -36.10
N THR A 148 29.28 -56.18 -37.31
CA THR A 148 30.06 -55.11 -37.94
C THR A 148 29.53 -54.81 -39.32
N SER A 149 29.44 -53.52 -39.64
CA SER A 149 28.90 -52.99 -40.88
C SER A 149 29.83 -51.91 -41.41
N LEU A 150 29.85 -51.65 -42.72
CA LEU A 150 30.58 -50.50 -43.25
C LEU A 150 29.92 -49.21 -42.79
N VAL A 151 30.71 -48.15 -42.60
CA VAL A 151 30.17 -46.82 -42.23
C VAL A 151 29.13 -46.33 -43.23
N GLU A 152 29.34 -46.60 -44.52
CA GLU A 152 28.42 -46.22 -45.60
C GLU A 152 27.07 -46.92 -45.49
N ASP A 153 27.03 -48.15 -44.97
CA ASP A 153 25.81 -48.96 -44.83
C ASP A 153 25.05 -48.63 -43.54
N ALA A 154 25.77 -48.42 -42.43
CA ALA A 154 25.16 -48.11 -41.13
C ALA A 154 24.79 -46.62 -40.99
N GLY A 155 25.54 -45.73 -41.64
CA GLY A 155 25.40 -44.27 -41.53
C GLY A 155 23.98 -43.76 -41.78
N PRO A 156 23.31 -44.13 -42.88
CA PRO A 156 21.95 -43.65 -43.18
C PRO A 156 20.93 -43.98 -42.08
N SER A 157 20.99 -45.18 -41.49
CA SER A 157 20.04 -45.59 -40.45
C SER A 157 20.21 -44.78 -39.16
N TYR A 158 21.45 -44.61 -38.70
CA TYR A 158 21.72 -43.80 -37.50
C TYR A 158 21.49 -42.31 -37.76
N GLN A 159 21.73 -41.83 -38.97
CA GLN A 159 21.42 -40.46 -39.36
C GLN A 159 19.91 -40.18 -39.21
N GLU A 160 19.03 -41.07 -39.69
CA GLU A 160 17.59 -40.92 -39.49
C GLU A 160 17.20 -40.95 -38.01
N GLN A 161 17.77 -41.85 -37.22
CA GLN A 161 17.50 -41.93 -35.77
C GLN A 161 17.94 -40.65 -35.03
N LEU A 162 19.10 -40.10 -35.37
CA LEU A 162 19.60 -38.85 -34.80
C LEU A 162 18.73 -37.66 -35.23
N GLN A 163 18.30 -37.61 -36.50
CA GLN A 163 17.38 -36.57 -36.97
C GLN A 163 16.02 -36.65 -36.28
N GLU A 164 15.49 -37.85 -36.05
CA GLU A 164 14.27 -38.07 -35.27
C GLU A 164 14.43 -37.57 -33.83
N ALA A 165 15.54 -37.91 -33.17
CA ALA A 165 15.85 -37.45 -31.81
C ALA A 165 15.95 -35.93 -31.74
N VAL A 166 16.65 -35.29 -32.69
CA VAL A 166 16.77 -33.83 -32.78
C VAL A 166 15.38 -33.19 -32.96
N ARG A 167 14.52 -33.76 -33.80
CA ARG A 167 13.17 -33.22 -34.01
C ARG A 167 12.34 -33.26 -32.73
N LYS A 168 12.38 -34.39 -32.00
CA LYS A 168 11.70 -34.54 -30.71
C LYS A 168 12.24 -33.54 -29.68
N LEU A 169 13.56 -33.38 -29.60
CA LEU A 169 14.18 -32.43 -28.68
C LEU A 169 13.82 -30.98 -29.00
N ARG A 170 13.76 -30.61 -30.28
CA ARG A 170 13.31 -29.26 -30.70
C ARG A 170 11.86 -29.00 -30.33
N GLN A 171 10.98 -29.99 -30.45
CA GLN A 171 9.59 -29.88 -30.00
C GLN A 171 9.51 -29.66 -28.48
N LEU A 172 10.27 -30.43 -27.69
CA LEU A 172 10.34 -30.26 -26.24
C LEU A 172 10.94 -28.90 -25.83
N GLU A 173 11.92 -28.41 -26.58
CA GLU A 173 12.49 -27.07 -26.39
C GLU A 173 11.42 -25.99 -26.61
N GLU A 174 10.66 -26.07 -27.70
CA GLU A 174 9.55 -25.15 -27.99
C GLU A 174 8.47 -25.21 -26.90
N GLU A 175 8.08 -26.41 -26.47
CA GLU A 175 7.14 -26.58 -25.35
C GLU A 175 7.69 -25.96 -24.06
N CYS A 176 8.95 -26.19 -23.72
CA CYS A 176 9.59 -25.63 -22.53
C CYS A 176 9.63 -24.09 -22.59
N THR A 177 9.96 -23.51 -23.76
CA THR A 177 9.95 -22.05 -23.93
C THR A 177 8.55 -21.46 -23.79
N SER A 178 7.53 -22.13 -24.34
CA SER A 178 6.13 -21.71 -24.20
C SER A 178 5.65 -21.76 -22.73
N GLN A 179 6.01 -22.82 -22.00
CA GLN A 179 5.68 -22.95 -20.57
C GLN A 179 6.41 -21.90 -19.73
N LYS A 180 7.70 -21.63 -20.00
CA LYS A 180 8.44 -20.55 -19.34
C LYS A 180 7.77 -19.18 -19.55
N ALA A 181 7.36 -18.87 -20.78
CA ALA A 181 6.65 -17.63 -21.08
C ALA A 181 5.30 -17.54 -20.33
N PHE A 182 4.55 -18.64 -20.28
CA PHE A 182 3.29 -18.71 -19.53
C PHE A 182 3.51 -18.49 -18.01
N MET A 183 4.52 -19.13 -17.43
CA MET A 183 4.86 -18.93 -16.02
C MET A 183 5.30 -17.48 -15.75
N ALA A 184 6.13 -16.90 -16.61
CA ALA A 184 6.55 -15.50 -16.50
C ALA A 184 5.34 -14.54 -16.51
N LYS A 185 4.36 -14.80 -17.38
CA LYS A 185 3.10 -14.03 -17.41
C LYS A 185 2.32 -14.16 -16.11
N GLN A 186 2.16 -15.36 -15.56
CA GLN A 186 1.48 -15.56 -14.27
C GLN A 186 2.17 -14.85 -13.12
N ILE A 187 3.51 -14.87 -13.09
CA ILE A 187 4.30 -14.14 -12.09
C ILE A 187 4.05 -12.64 -12.21
N ALA A 188 4.05 -12.09 -13.43
CA ALA A 188 3.79 -10.67 -13.65
C ALA A 188 2.37 -10.28 -13.20
N GLU A 189 1.34 -11.03 -13.61
CA GLU A 189 -0.05 -10.79 -13.20
C GLU A 189 -0.25 -10.88 -11.68
N TRP A 190 0.44 -11.82 -11.02
CA TRP A 190 0.38 -11.93 -9.57
C TRP A 190 1.06 -10.75 -8.87
N ASN A 191 2.24 -10.34 -9.35
CA ASN A 191 2.95 -9.18 -8.81
C ASN A 191 2.14 -7.91 -8.97
N GLU A 192 1.49 -7.68 -10.12
CA GLU A 192 0.58 -6.54 -10.30
C GLU A 192 -0.60 -6.58 -9.32
N LYS A 193 -1.19 -7.75 -9.06
CA LYS A 193 -2.27 -7.90 -8.07
C LYS A 193 -1.80 -7.59 -6.66
N ILE A 194 -0.61 -8.05 -6.27
CA ILE A 194 -0.03 -7.77 -4.95
C ILE A 194 0.31 -6.29 -4.82
N GLU A 195 0.93 -5.70 -5.84
CA GLU A 195 1.30 -4.28 -5.83
C GLU A 195 0.06 -3.39 -5.78
N ALA A 196 -0.98 -3.68 -6.56
CA ALA A 196 -2.26 -2.95 -6.49
C ALA A 196 -2.90 -3.05 -5.09
N ARG A 197 -2.81 -4.21 -4.41
CA ARG A 197 -3.27 -4.35 -3.02
C ARG A 197 -2.40 -3.56 -2.04
N SER A 198 -1.08 -3.61 -2.21
CA SER A 198 -0.11 -2.88 -1.38
C SER A 198 -0.35 -1.37 -1.46
N GLN A 199 -0.46 -0.82 -2.68
CA GLN A 199 -0.74 0.59 -2.92
C GLN A 199 -2.08 1.02 -2.35
N LYS A 200 -3.11 0.17 -2.47
CA LYS A 200 -4.42 0.43 -1.86
C LYS A 200 -4.31 0.56 -0.35
N ILE A 201 -3.66 -0.39 0.32
CA ILE A 201 -3.42 -0.35 1.77
C ILE A 201 -2.65 0.92 2.15
N GLN A 202 -1.59 1.27 1.43
CA GLN A 202 -0.81 2.48 1.71
C GLN A 202 -1.65 3.76 1.61
N GLU A 203 -2.47 3.88 0.57
CA GLU A 203 -3.37 5.03 0.38
C GLU A 203 -4.42 5.10 1.50
N ASP A 204 -4.92 3.97 1.98
CA ASP A 204 -5.86 3.93 3.12
C ASP A 204 -5.22 4.45 4.40
N PHE A 205 -4.00 4.01 4.71
CA PHE A 205 -3.27 4.49 5.87
C PHE A 205 -2.96 5.98 5.77
N LYS A 206 -2.61 6.47 4.57
CA LYS A 206 -2.42 7.90 4.31
C LYS A 206 -3.70 8.69 4.57
N ASN A 207 -4.85 8.17 4.16
CA ASN A 207 -6.16 8.77 4.42
C ASN A 207 -6.51 8.78 5.92
N LEU A 208 -6.26 7.68 6.64
CA LEU A 208 -6.42 7.61 8.09
C LEU A 208 -5.54 8.64 8.81
N HIS A 209 -4.26 8.75 8.42
CA HIS A 209 -3.35 9.75 8.96
C HIS A 209 -3.83 11.19 8.71
N SER A 210 -4.46 11.46 7.57
CA SER A 210 -5.09 12.76 7.29
C SER A 210 -6.20 13.07 8.29
N CYS A 211 -7.06 12.09 8.60
CA CYS A 211 -8.12 12.25 9.60
C CYS A 211 -7.56 12.55 11.00
N LEU A 212 -6.57 11.78 11.45
CA LEU A 212 -5.89 12.00 12.74
C LEU A 212 -5.21 13.37 12.80
N SER A 213 -4.70 13.87 11.67
CA SER A 213 -4.08 15.19 11.60
C SER A 213 -5.12 16.31 11.76
N LYS A 214 -6.34 16.13 11.23
CA LYS A 214 -7.47 17.06 11.43
C LYS A 214 -7.87 17.13 12.90
N GLU A 215 -8.00 15.97 13.57
CA GLU A 215 -8.30 15.89 15.00
C GLU A 215 -7.26 16.65 15.84
N LYS A 216 -5.96 16.40 15.61
CA LYS A 216 -4.88 17.12 16.29
C LYS A 216 -4.95 18.63 16.09
N ARG A 217 -5.32 19.08 14.89
CA ARG A 217 -5.48 20.51 14.58
C ARG A 217 -6.61 21.15 15.38
N TYR A 218 -7.74 20.47 15.57
CA TYR A 218 -8.83 20.98 16.40
C TYR A 218 -8.39 21.18 17.86
N LEU A 219 -7.66 20.23 18.43
CA LEU A 219 -7.11 20.34 19.78
C LEU A 219 -6.17 21.53 19.93
N GLN A 220 -5.31 21.76 18.94
CA GLN A 220 -4.41 22.93 18.94
C GLN A 220 -5.17 24.26 18.88
N ILE A 221 -6.26 24.35 18.10
CA ILE A 221 -7.07 25.56 18.05
C ILE A 221 -7.74 25.82 19.40
N LEU A 222 -8.34 24.79 20.01
CA LEU A 222 -8.95 24.89 21.36
C LEU A 222 -7.94 25.35 22.42
N GLU A 223 -6.71 24.83 22.38
CA GLU A 223 -5.65 25.22 23.29
C GLU A 223 -5.28 26.70 23.10
N SER A 224 -5.14 27.16 21.85
CA SER A 224 -4.86 28.56 21.54
C SER A 224 -6.00 29.51 21.96
N GLU A 225 -7.25 29.10 21.79
CA GLU A 225 -8.44 29.85 22.19
C GLU A 225 -8.52 30.00 23.71
N LYS A 226 -8.23 28.91 24.44
CA LYS A 226 -8.11 28.90 25.91
C LYS A 226 -7.02 29.85 26.38
N GLU A 227 -5.81 29.77 25.81
CA GLU A 227 -4.69 30.64 26.18
C GLU A 227 -5.02 32.13 25.96
N HIS A 228 -5.59 32.46 24.81
CA HIS A 228 -5.98 33.82 24.48
C HIS A 228 -7.05 34.36 25.45
N THR A 229 -8.07 33.55 25.76
CA THR A 229 -9.14 33.93 26.70
C THR A 229 -8.61 34.09 28.13
N LEU A 230 -7.77 33.16 28.60
CA LEU A 230 -7.14 33.26 29.92
C LEU A 230 -6.25 34.50 30.05
N ARG A 231 -5.51 34.86 28.99
CA ARG A 231 -4.68 36.07 28.98
C ARG A 231 -5.52 37.32 29.23
N ARG A 232 -6.63 37.46 28.49
CA ARG A 232 -7.57 38.59 28.63
C ARG A 232 -8.23 38.64 30.02
N LEU A 233 -8.52 37.49 30.62
CA LEU A 233 -9.07 37.42 31.98
C LEU A 233 -8.03 37.84 33.03
N ARG A 234 -6.79 37.36 32.92
CA ARG A 234 -5.69 37.74 33.83
C ARG A 234 -5.37 39.24 33.78
N GLU A 235 -5.38 39.83 32.58
CA GLU A 235 -5.20 41.28 32.42
C GLU A 235 -6.28 42.09 33.15
N ARG A 236 -7.52 41.60 33.12
CA ARG A 236 -8.66 42.22 33.81
C ARG A 236 -8.60 42.05 35.32
N GLU A 237 -8.24 40.85 35.77
CA GLU A 237 -8.00 40.54 37.18
C GLU A 237 -6.91 41.44 37.75
N ALA A 238 -5.76 41.55 37.09
CA ALA A 238 -4.67 42.44 37.50
C ALA A 238 -5.10 43.91 37.58
N LYS A 239 -5.97 44.36 36.67
CA LYS A 239 -6.53 45.72 36.71
C LYS A 239 -7.44 45.93 37.94
N LEU A 240 -8.29 44.95 38.26
CA LEU A 240 -9.16 45.00 39.44
C LEU A 240 -8.35 44.94 40.73
N GLU A 241 -7.32 44.10 40.80
CA GLU A 241 -6.41 44.06 41.94
C GLU A 241 -5.71 45.40 42.15
N GLN A 242 -5.28 46.05 41.08
CA GLN A 242 -4.67 47.39 41.15
C GLN A 242 -5.66 48.42 41.71
N GLN A 243 -6.92 48.39 41.25
CA GLN A 243 -7.98 49.26 41.77
C GLN A 243 -8.31 48.96 43.25
N SER A 244 -8.29 47.68 43.67
CA SER A 244 -8.48 47.30 45.07
C SER A 244 -7.38 47.88 45.96
N ARG A 245 -6.11 47.77 45.54
CA ARG A 245 -4.97 48.35 46.28
C ARG A 245 -5.07 49.87 46.40
N GLU A 246 -5.50 50.56 45.35
CA GLU A 246 -5.71 52.00 45.37
C GLU A 246 -6.84 52.41 46.33
N LEU A 247 -7.94 51.66 46.34
CA LEU A 247 -9.05 51.84 47.28
C LEU A 247 -8.61 51.60 48.73
N GLU A 248 -7.95 50.47 49.01
CA GLU A 248 -7.42 50.12 50.33
C GLU A 248 -6.47 51.19 50.85
N SER A 249 -5.54 51.67 50.01
CA SER A 249 -4.63 52.75 50.38
C SER A 249 -5.36 54.05 50.73
N CYS A 250 -6.41 54.41 49.97
CA CYS A 250 -7.19 55.60 50.26
C CYS A 250 -8.02 55.45 51.54
N ILE A 251 -8.58 54.27 51.80
CA ILE A 251 -9.33 53.98 53.02
C ILE A 251 -8.40 54.09 54.23
N LEU A 252 -7.23 53.44 54.20
CA LEU A 252 -6.24 53.50 55.27
C LEU A 252 -5.78 54.94 55.54
N GLU A 253 -5.50 55.74 54.51
CA GLU A 253 -5.14 57.15 54.66
C GLU A 253 -6.24 57.92 55.40
N LEU A 254 -7.51 57.72 55.03
CA LEU A 254 -8.65 58.40 55.66
C LEU A 254 -8.89 57.92 57.11
N GLU A 255 -8.80 56.62 57.37
CA GLU A 255 -8.94 56.04 58.71
C GLU A 255 -7.87 56.55 59.67
N GLU A 256 -6.59 56.56 59.25
CA GLU A 256 -5.49 57.08 60.06
C GLU A 256 -5.63 58.57 60.39
N ARG A 257 -6.26 59.36 59.51
CA ARG A 257 -6.53 60.77 59.72
C ARG A 257 -7.71 60.99 60.66
N CYS A 258 -8.75 60.16 60.55
CA CYS A 258 -9.91 60.16 61.45
C CYS A 258 -9.53 59.78 62.89
N GLN A 259 -8.58 58.86 63.06
CA GLN A 259 -8.08 58.43 64.38
C GLN A 259 -6.98 59.35 64.95
N GLY A 260 -6.46 60.29 64.15
CA GLY A 260 -5.39 61.20 64.55
C GLY A 260 -5.83 62.40 65.40
N SER A 261 -4.87 63.29 65.71
CA SER A 261 -5.17 64.57 66.35
C SER A 261 -5.94 65.51 65.41
N ALA A 262 -6.66 66.50 65.96
CA ALA A 262 -7.41 67.49 65.16
C ALA A 262 -6.54 68.23 64.12
N GLN A 263 -5.25 68.44 64.40
CA GLN A 263 -4.30 69.02 63.45
C GLN A 263 -4.00 68.06 62.29
N LYS A 264 -3.75 66.77 62.57
CA LYS A 264 -3.51 65.74 61.54
C LYS A 264 -4.74 65.54 60.64
N MET A 265 -5.94 65.62 61.22
CA MET A 265 -7.20 65.54 60.48
C MET A 265 -7.38 66.72 59.51
N LEU A 266 -7.10 67.95 59.93
CA LEU A 266 -7.34 69.16 59.13
C LEU A 266 -6.24 69.47 58.10
N GLN A 267 -5.01 68.97 58.31
CA GLN A 267 -3.85 69.24 57.45
C GLN A 267 -4.03 68.65 56.04
N ASP A 268 -4.30 69.46 55.03
CA ASP A 268 -4.60 69.02 53.65
C ASP A 268 -5.84 68.12 53.52
N VAL A 269 -6.87 68.35 54.36
CA VAL A 269 -8.12 67.56 54.29
C VAL A 269 -8.81 67.64 52.92
N LYS A 270 -8.71 68.80 52.25
CA LYS A 270 -9.27 68.99 50.90
C LYS A 270 -8.53 68.16 49.86
N GLY A 271 -7.21 68.04 49.96
CA GLY A 271 -6.41 67.20 49.08
C GLY A 271 -6.74 65.71 49.25
N ALA A 272 -6.82 65.24 50.50
CA ALA A 272 -7.20 63.85 50.81
C ALA A 272 -8.61 63.49 50.30
N LEU A 273 -9.59 64.38 50.52
CA LEU A 273 -10.95 64.19 50.00
C LEU A 273 -11.01 64.26 48.46
N SER A 274 -10.17 65.08 47.83
CA SER A 274 -10.10 65.14 46.37
C SER A 274 -9.51 63.86 45.79
N ARG A 275 -8.49 63.28 46.43
CA ARG A 275 -7.89 61.99 46.04
C ARG A 275 -8.90 60.84 46.21
N SER A 276 -9.65 60.81 47.31
CA SER A 276 -10.66 59.75 47.52
C SER A 276 -11.82 59.83 46.54
N GLN A 277 -12.23 61.04 46.14
CA GLN A 277 -13.25 61.24 45.10
C GLN A 277 -12.76 60.91 43.69
N ALA A 278 -11.44 60.91 43.46
CA ALA A 278 -10.84 60.59 42.18
C ALA A 278 -10.78 59.07 41.92
N VAL A 279 -10.76 58.24 42.96
CA VAL A 279 -10.79 56.78 42.80
C VAL A 279 -12.17 56.35 42.32
N ARG A 280 -12.23 55.72 41.14
CA ARG A 280 -13.47 55.21 40.55
C ARG A 280 -13.32 53.72 40.25
N LEU A 281 -14.33 52.95 40.68
CA LEU A 281 -14.46 51.57 40.27
C LEU A 281 -14.93 51.53 38.81
N GLU A 282 -14.12 50.96 37.93
CA GLU A 282 -14.54 50.72 36.55
C GLU A 282 -15.31 49.40 36.49
N THR A 283 -16.63 49.47 36.29
CA THR A 283 -17.44 48.27 36.00
C THR A 283 -17.09 47.76 34.60
N GLN A 284 -16.35 46.65 34.55
CA GLN A 284 -15.99 46.02 33.29
C GLN A 284 -17.18 45.28 32.67
N LYS A 285 -17.35 45.42 31.34
CA LYS A 285 -18.30 44.62 30.57
C LYS A 285 -17.97 43.13 30.69
N VAL A 286 -19.00 42.32 30.95
CA VAL A 286 -18.95 40.86 30.97
C VAL A 286 -18.35 40.35 29.65
N LEU A 287 -17.34 39.49 29.72
CA LEU A 287 -16.82 38.77 28.56
C LEU A 287 -17.77 37.63 28.23
N SER A 288 -18.11 37.47 26.95
CA SER A 288 -18.63 36.18 26.50
C SER A 288 -17.51 35.15 26.62
N LEU A 289 -17.80 34.04 27.32
CA LEU A 289 -16.91 32.90 27.54
C LEU A 289 -17.33 31.70 26.66
N GLU A 290 -18.09 31.97 25.59
CA GLU A 290 -18.50 30.94 24.64
C GLU A 290 -17.29 30.44 23.85
N VAL A 291 -17.10 29.12 23.84
CA VAL A 291 -16.10 28.45 23.01
C VAL A 291 -16.60 28.52 21.57
N GLN A 292 -15.81 29.13 20.69
CA GLN A 292 -16.17 29.34 19.29
C GLN A 292 -15.87 28.12 18.42
N THR A 293 -14.94 27.28 18.85
CA THR A 293 -14.59 26.06 18.13
C THR A 293 -15.48 24.89 18.49
N GLU A 294 -16.26 24.42 17.51
CA GLU A 294 -16.95 23.13 17.56
C GLU A 294 -16.22 22.10 16.68
N CYS A 295 -16.03 20.90 17.21
CA CYS A 295 -15.51 19.77 16.45
C CYS A 295 -16.68 18.85 16.07
N ASP A 296 -16.97 18.72 14.77
CA ASP A 296 -17.94 17.75 14.28
C ASP A 296 -17.32 16.35 14.25
N VAL A 297 -17.33 15.71 15.42
CA VAL A 297 -16.85 14.33 15.60
C VAL A 297 -17.64 13.32 14.74
N PRO A 298 -18.99 13.42 14.62
CA PRO A 298 -19.76 12.59 13.69
C PRO A 298 -19.28 12.64 12.25
N GLU A 299 -18.96 13.82 11.70
CA GLU A 299 -18.48 13.97 10.33
C GLU A 299 -17.10 13.32 10.14
N LEU A 300 -16.15 13.56 11.07
CA LEU A 300 -14.82 12.93 11.05
C LEU A 300 -14.91 11.40 11.11
N TYR A 301 -15.79 10.88 11.96
CA TYR A 301 -15.99 9.44 12.12
C TYR A 301 -16.75 8.81 10.96
N PHE A 302 -17.72 9.53 10.38
CA PHE A 302 -18.44 9.11 9.18
C PHE A 302 -17.51 9.01 7.98
N ASP A 303 -16.63 9.99 7.79
CA ASP A 303 -15.61 10.00 6.75
C ASP A 303 -14.65 8.83 6.90
N LEU A 304 -14.22 8.53 8.13
CA LEU A 304 -13.37 7.39 8.42
C LEU A 304 -14.07 6.07 8.09
N ARG A 305 -15.33 5.90 8.52
CA ARG A 305 -16.12 4.69 8.26
C ARG A 305 -16.47 4.50 6.78
N LYS A 306 -16.79 5.56 6.06
CA LYS A 306 -17.04 5.51 4.61
C LYS A 306 -15.82 4.99 3.85
N ARG A 307 -14.63 5.44 4.25
CA ARG A 307 -13.35 5.00 3.66
C ARG A 307 -12.97 3.58 4.07
N LEU A 308 -13.28 3.15 5.30
CA LEU A 308 -13.07 1.75 5.70
C LEU A 308 -14.03 0.77 4.99
N ARG A 309 -15.27 1.19 4.70
CA ARG A 309 -16.25 0.36 3.99
C ARG A 309 -15.87 0.02 2.53
N SER A 310 -15.10 0.86 1.83
CA SER A 310 -14.60 0.54 0.47
C SER A 310 -13.56 -0.59 0.43
N HIS A 311 -13.21 -1.15 1.59
CA HIS A 311 -12.26 -2.25 1.78
C HIS A 311 -12.91 -3.57 2.15
N GLN A 312 -14.19 -3.58 2.51
CA GLN A 312 -14.93 -4.82 2.69
C GLN A 312 -15.20 -5.45 1.33
N ARG A 313 -14.23 -6.23 0.82
CA ARG A 313 -14.62 -7.46 0.13
C ARG A 313 -15.25 -8.37 1.19
N PRO A 314 -16.30 -9.14 0.85
CA PRO A 314 -16.85 -10.13 1.75
C PRO A 314 -15.72 -11.09 2.12
N CYS A 315 -15.26 -11.02 3.35
CA CYS A 315 -14.35 -11.99 3.92
C CYS A 315 -15.06 -13.35 3.85
N GLU A 316 -14.36 -14.38 3.34
CA GLU A 316 -14.92 -15.75 3.22
C GLU A 316 -15.35 -16.25 4.61
N ASP A 317 -14.57 -15.92 5.64
CA ASP A 317 -15.01 -15.92 7.03
C ASP A 317 -15.74 -14.61 7.31
N GLY A 318 -17.06 -14.64 7.38
CA GLY A 318 -17.85 -13.44 7.63
C GLY A 318 -17.48 -12.71 8.90
N LEU A 319 -17.91 -11.46 8.99
CA LEU A 319 -17.91 -10.74 10.26
C LEU A 319 -18.62 -11.61 11.33
N PRO A 320 -18.12 -11.63 12.58
CA PRO A 320 -18.82 -12.26 13.69
C PRO A 320 -20.28 -11.76 13.75
N LEU A 321 -21.22 -12.63 14.11
CA LEU A 321 -22.65 -12.28 14.18
C LEU A 321 -22.88 -11.06 15.11
N SER A 322 -22.08 -10.94 16.17
CA SER A 322 -22.07 -9.79 17.08
C SER A 322 -21.77 -8.46 16.39
N VAL A 323 -20.80 -8.42 15.49
CA VAL A 323 -20.43 -7.20 14.74
C VAL A 323 -21.48 -6.90 13.68
N LEU A 324 -21.94 -7.93 12.97
CA LEU A 324 -22.96 -7.82 11.92
C LEU A 324 -24.29 -7.26 12.47
N VAL A 325 -24.76 -7.78 13.61
CA VAL A 325 -25.98 -7.31 14.27
C VAL A 325 -25.81 -5.89 14.81
N TRP A 326 -24.65 -5.57 15.39
CA TRP A 326 -24.40 -4.26 15.96
C TRP A 326 -24.36 -3.16 14.90
N ASP A 327 -23.69 -3.41 13.78
CA ASP A 327 -23.62 -2.49 12.65
C ASP A 327 -25.01 -2.21 12.08
N PHE A 328 -25.83 -3.27 11.95
CA PHE A 328 -27.18 -3.15 11.43
C PHE A 328 -28.11 -2.37 12.38
N LEU A 329 -28.09 -2.68 13.68
CA LEU A 329 -28.89 -1.94 14.67
C LEU A 329 -28.50 -0.45 14.71
N ASN A 330 -27.21 -0.13 14.60
CA ASN A 330 -26.76 1.26 14.51
C ASN A 330 -27.28 1.95 13.25
N HIS A 331 -27.20 1.28 12.09
CA HIS A 331 -27.71 1.80 10.83
C HIS A 331 -29.20 2.16 10.93
N LEU A 332 -30.00 1.26 11.49
CA LEU A 332 -31.43 1.47 11.70
C LEU A 332 -31.73 2.63 12.65
N THR A 333 -30.86 2.91 13.63
CA THR A 333 -31.05 4.07 14.54
C THR A 333 -30.56 5.40 13.99
N GLY A 334 -29.75 5.40 12.94
CA GLY A 334 -29.18 6.59 12.33
C GLY A 334 -30.08 7.27 11.30
N LEU A 335 -31.15 6.60 10.86
CA LEU A 335 -32.04 7.08 9.80
C LEU A 335 -33.50 7.12 10.29
N PRO A 336 -34.21 8.25 10.16
CA PRO A 336 -35.65 8.29 10.40
C PRO A 336 -36.41 7.69 9.19
N GLY A 337 -37.16 6.59 9.36
CA GLY A 337 -37.94 6.02 8.25
C GLY A 337 -38.54 4.62 8.51
N ASN A 338 -39.19 4.04 7.48
CA ASN A 338 -39.58 2.63 7.47
C ASN A 338 -38.37 1.79 7.00
N HIS A 339 -37.94 0.85 7.84
CA HIS A 339 -36.73 0.04 7.62
C HIS A 339 -37.00 -1.34 7.03
N GLU A 340 -38.19 -1.56 6.47
CA GLU A 340 -38.65 -2.87 6.03
C GLU A 340 -37.76 -3.49 4.95
N THR A 341 -37.27 -2.69 4.00
CA THR A 341 -36.33 -3.14 2.96
C THR A 341 -34.96 -3.49 3.55
N ASP A 342 -34.48 -2.71 4.51
CA ASP A 342 -33.21 -2.97 5.21
C ASP A 342 -33.30 -4.26 6.02
N MET A 343 -34.42 -4.49 6.71
CA MET A 343 -34.69 -5.71 7.47
C MET A 343 -34.79 -6.94 6.56
N GLU A 344 -35.37 -6.80 5.37
CA GLU A 344 -35.43 -7.88 4.38
C GLU A 344 -34.04 -8.27 3.87
N GLN A 345 -33.21 -7.29 3.53
CA GLN A 345 -31.83 -7.52 3.10
C GLN A 345 -30.99 -8.15 4.21
N PHE A 346 -31.17 -7.71 5.45
CA PHE A 346 -30.51 -8.29 6.61
C PHE A 346 -30.95 -9.74 6.86
N ALA A 347 -32.24 -10.04 6.79
CA ALA A 347 -32.75 -11.41 6.91
C ALA A 347 -32.21 -12.34 5.81
N LYS A 348 -32.08 -11.84 4.57
CA LYS A 348 -31.43 -12.57 3.46
C LYS A 348 -29.96 -12.87 3.76
N THR A 349 -29.25 -11.88 4.31
CA THR A 349 -27.84 -12.03 4.71
C THR A 349 -27.68 -13.07 5.81
N LEU A 350 -28.58 -13.06 6.81
CA LEU A 350 -28.58 -14.03 7.90
C LEU A 350 -28.91 -15.46 7.41
N ARG A 351 -29.80 -15.63 6.43
CA ARG A 351 -30.16 -16.97 5.91
C ARG A 351 -28.97 -17.74 5.33
N GLY A 352 -27.98 -17.04 4.76
CA GLY A 352 -26.74 -17.65 4.25
C GLY A 352 -25.67 -17.87 5.31
N ARG A 353 -25.83 -17.30 6.51
CA ARG A 353 -24.83 -17.30 7.60
C ARG A 353 -25.26 -18.17 8.79
N VAL A 354 -26.55 -18.18 9.08
CA VAL A 354 -27.17 -18.89 10.20
C VAL A 354 -27.83 -20.14 9.66
N THR A 355 -27.02 -21.18 9.49
CA THR A 355 -27.42 -22.46 8.87
C THR A 355 -27.49 -23.61 9.86
N THR A 356 -27.07 -23.40 11.12
CA THR A 356 -27.14 -24.39 12.20
C THR A 356 -27.94 -23.85 13.39
N ASP A 357 -28.43 -24.75 14.24
CA ASP A 357 -29.18 -24.38 15.44
C ASP A 357 -28.28 -23.63 16.45
N GLU A 358 -26.98 -23.96 16.53
CA GLU A 358 -26.02 -23.25 17.39
C GLU A 358 -25.80 -21.80 16.94
N ALA A 359 -25.68 -21.56 15.63
CA ALA A 359 -25.56 -20.21 15.07
C ALA A 359 -26.85 -19.40 15.28
N LEU A 360 -28.00 -20.07 15.33
CA LEU A 360 -29.29 -19.45 15.60
C LEU A 360 -29.42 -19.02 17.08
N GLU A 361 -28.93 -19.86 18.00
CA GLU A 361 -28.82 -19.52 19.42
C GLU A 361 -27.88 -18.33 19.64
N GLU A 362 -26.70 -18.33 19.01
CA GLU A 362 -25.75 -17.21 19.06
C GLU A 362 -26.37 -15.91 18.55
N LEU A 363 -27.05 -15.95 17.40
CA LEU A 363 -27.74 -14.79 16.85
C LEU A 363 -28.80 -14.23 17.82
N VAL A 364 -29.58 -15.12 18.43
CA VAL A 364 -30.63 -14.74 19.39
C VAL A 364 -30.05 -14.07 20.62
N ASP A 365 -28.96 -14.60 21.17
CA ASP A 365 -28.29 -14.04 22.34
C ASP A 365 -27.68 -12.67 22.03
N VAL A 366 -26.97 -12.55 20.91
CA VAL A 366 -26.40 -11.28 20.43
C VAL A 366 -27.48 -10.22 20.24
N LEU A 367 -28.57 -10.54 19.53
CA LEU A 367 -29.68 -9.61 19.31
C LEU A 367 -30.33 -9.19 20.62
N TYR A 368 -30.52 -10.14 21.53
CA TYR A 368 -31.09 -9.87 22.85
C TYR A 368 -30.20 -8.91 23.65
N GLU A 369 -28.91 -9.18 23.78
CA GLU A 369 -27.98 -8.36 24.56
C GLU A 369 -27.90 -6.94 23.98
N GLN A 370 -27.74 -6.81 22.67
CA GLN A 370 -27.56 -5.51 22.04
C GLN A 370 -28.84 -4.68 22.02
N ALA A 371 -30.00 -5.29 21.79
CA ALA A 371 -31.29 -4.58 21.79
C ALA A 371 -31.73 -4.16 23.21
N THR A 372 -31.32 -4.88 24.25
CA THR A 372 -31.78 -4.59 25.63
C THR A 372 -30.82 -3.72 26.43
N SER A 373 -29.52 -3.78 26.14
CA SER A 373 -28.47 -3.03 26.85
C SER A 373 -28.38 -1.56 26.42
N VAL A 374 -28.77 -1.24 25.18
CA VAL A 374 -28.68 0.13 24.64
C VAL A 374 -30.07 0.75 24.52
N PRO A 375 -30.39 1.84 25.27
CA PRO A 375 -31.73 2.45 25.26
C PRO A 375 -32.21 2.89 23.87
N ARG A 376 -31.30 3.37 23.01
CA ARG A 376 -31.60 3.78 21.63
C ARG A 376 -32.02 2.61 20.73
N PHE A 377 -31.60 1.38 21.05
CA PHE A 377 -31.84 0.20 20.21
C PHE A 377 -33.10 -0.57 20.60
N ARG A 378 -33.68 -0.31 21.78
CA ARG A 378 -34.77 -1.14 22.32
C ARG A 378 -36.00 -1.22 21.42
N GLY A 379 -36.42 -0.11 20.82
CA GLY A 379 -37.59 -0.08 19.94
C GLY A 379 -37.33 -0.71 18.57
N VAL A 380 -36.18 -0.37 17.98
CA VAL A 380 -35.74 -0.85 16.67
C VAL A 380 -35.39 -2.34 16.70
N GLY A 381 -34.68 -2.77 17.74
CA GLY A 381 -34.35 -4.16 18.00
C GLY A 381 -35.59 -5.03 18.22
N ALA A 382 -36.62 -4.52 18.90
CA ALA A 382 -37.89 -5.25 19.01
C ALA A 382 -38.57 -5.42 17.64
N HIS A 383 -38.53 -4.40 16.77
CA HIS A 383 -39.07 -4.49 15.43
C HIS A 383 -38.29 -5.50 14.55
N LEU A 384 -36.96 -5.49 14.66
CA LEU A 384 -36.09 -6.44 13.98
C LEU A 384 -36.33 -7.88 14.44
N CYS A 385 -36.37 -8.13 15.75
CA CYS A 385 -36.66 -9.46 16.30
C CYS A 385 -38.03 -9.97 15.83
N TYR A 386 -39.05 -9.10 15.78
CA TYR A 386 -40.36 -9.46 15.22
C TYR A 386 -40.26 -9.83 13.74
N TYR A 387 -39.56 -9.05 12.92
CA TYR A 387 -39.36 -9.36 11.51
C TYR A 387 -38.63 -10.70 11.29
N LEU A 388 -37.50 -10.91 11.96
CA LEU A 388 -36.71 -12.15 11.86
C LEU A 388 -37.50 -13.40 12.29
N SER A 389 -38.47 -13.22 13.18
CA SER A 389 -39.38 -14.27 13.64
C SER A 389 -40.17 -14.93 12.49
N PHE A 390 -40.53 -14.16 11.45
CA PHE A 390 -41.24 -14.68 10.27
C PHE A 390 -40.31 -15.05 9.12
N HIS A 391 -39.08 -14.53 9.10
CA HIS A 391 -38.22 -14.60 7.94
C HIS A 391 -36.97 -15.47 8.12
N LEU A 392 -36.67 -15.95 9.34
CA LEU A 392 -35.51 -16.80 9.60
C LEU A 392 -35.90 -18.16 10.19
N THR A 393 -35.81 -19.21 9.36
CA THR A 393 -36.14 -20.60 9.69
C THR A 393 -34.97 -21.50 9.29
N VAL A 394 -34.33 -22.16 10.26
CA VAL A 394 -33.05 -22.87 10.03
C VAL A 394 -33.23 -24.39 9.85
N SER A 395 -34.11 -25.11 10.57
CA SER A 395 -34.57 -26.48 10.23
C SER A 395 -35.63 -27.02 11.23
N SER A 396 -36.06 -28.27 11.04
CA SER A 396 -37.31 -28.96 11.43
C SER A 396 -37.76 -28.95 12.89
N GLN A 397 -36.95 -28.49 13.84
CA GLN A 397 -37.38 -28.41 15.24
C GLN A 397 -37.95 -27.02 15.60
N GLY A 398 -37.63 -25.94 14.90
CA GLY A 398 -38.34 -24.67 15.00
C GLY A 398 -37.45 -23.45 14.74
N GLY A 399 -38.00 -22.45 14.03
CA GLY A 399 -37.27 -21.26 13.58
C GLY A 399 -36.92 -20.25 14.70
N PHE A 400 -36.34 -19.12 14.30
CA PHE A 400 -35.89 -18.02 15.16
C PHE A 400 -36.90 -17.66 16.27
N CYS A 401 -38.20 -17.64 15.94
CA CYS A 401 -39.30 -17.51 16.89
C CYS A 401 -39.11 -18.34 18.16
N ARG A 402 -38.92 -19.66 18.01
CA ARG A 402 -38.93 -20.60 19.14
C ARG A 402 -37.77 -20.33 20.09
N VAL A 403 -36.56 -20.22 19.54
CA VAL A 403 -35.32 -19.98 20.29
C VAL A 403 -35.36 -18.61 20.98
N PHE A 404 -35.81 -17.58 20.27
CA PHE A 404 -35.95 -16.23 20.81
C PHE A 404 -36.97 -16.16 21.97
N PHE A 405 -38.13 -16.81 21.82
CA PHE A 405 -39.13 -16.84 22.88
C PHE A 405 -38.70 -17.70 24.08
N GLN A 406 -37.99 -18.81 23.86
CA GLN A 406 -37.41 -19.61 24.94
C GLN A 406 -36.39 -18.79 25.73
N ARG A 407 -35.48 -18.07 25.06
CA ARG A 407 -34.53 -17.18 25.71
C ARG A 407 -35.21 -16.08 26.54
N LEU A 408 -36.27 -15.48 26.02
CA LEU A 408 -37.08 -14.48 26.74
C LEU A 408 -37.78 -15.04 27.99
N GLN A 409 -38.24 -16.29 27.93
CA GLN A 409 -38.86 -16.98 29.07
C GLN A 409 -37.82 -17.30 30.16
N THR A 410 -36.69 -17.91 29.78
CA THR A 410 -35.58 -18.19 30.70
C THR A 410 -35.11 -16.93 31.41
N GLU A 411 -34.94 -15.83 30.67
CA GLU A 411 -34.49 -14.55 31.22
C GLU A 411 -35.55 -13.92 32.14
N ARG A 412 -36.84 -14.04 31.81
CA ARG A 412 -37.93 -13.59 32.70
C ARG A 412 -37.86 -14.34 34.03
N ASP A 413 -37.69 -15.65 33.98
CA ASP A 413 -37.73 -16.50 35.16
C ASP A 413 -36.48 -16.28 36.04
N LEU A 414 -35.29 -16.15 35.44
CA LEU A 414 -34.05 -15.76 36.12
C LEU A 414 -34.17 -14.41 36.81
N ARG A 415 -34.67 -13.39 36.08
CA ARG A 415 -34.86 -12.07 36.66
C ARG A 415 -35.95 -12.11 37.74
N TYR A 416 -37.02 -12.90 37.57
CA TYR A 416 -38.12 -12.97 38.53
C TYR A 416 -37.66 -13.58 39.85
N GLN A 417 -36.79 -14.59 39.77
CA GLN A 417 -36.09 -15.12 40.93
C GLN A 417 -35.15 -14.08 41.57
N ALA A 418 -34.40 -13.31 40.77
CA ALA A 418 -33.46 -12.29 41.25
C ALA A 418 -34.14 -11.05 41.87
N ALA A 419 -35.34 -10.66 41.42
CA ALA A 419 -36.09 -9.51 41.97
C ALA A 419 -37.03 -9.87 43.14
N LYS A 420 -36.99 -11.11 43.62
CA LYS A 420 -37.75 -11.54 44.79
C LYS A 420 -37.14 -10.92 46.05
N GLY A 421 -37.53 -9.67 46.33
CA GLY A 421 -37.13 -8.90 47.52
C GLY A 421 -36.24 -7.69 47.29
N ASP A 422 -35.82 -7.39 46.04
CA ASP A 422 -34.94 -6.25 45.71
C ASP A 422 -35.61 -5.23 44.76
N GLU A 423 -35.83 -4.01 45.26
CA GLU A 423 -36.46 -2.91 44.53
C GLU A 423 -35.55 -2.29 43.44
N ALA A 424 -34.23 -2.34 43.60
CA ALA A 424 -33.28 -1.91 42.58
C ALA A 424 -33.23 -2.89 41.41
N ALA A 425 -33.36 -4.20 41.68
CA ALA A 425 -33.54 -5.22 40.66
C ALA A 425 -34.86 -5.01 39.88
N ARG A 426 -35.97 -4.64 40.55
CA ARG A 426 -37.25 -4.28 39.90
C ARG A 426 -37.18 -3.06 38.98
N LYS A 427 -36.30 -2.09 39.25
CA LYS A 427 -36.07 -0.97 38.30
C LYS A 427 -35.33 -1.42 37.04
N ARG A 428 -34.39 -2.37 37.13
CA ARG A 428 -33.73 -2.99 35.96
C ARG A 428 -34.70 -3.81 35.09
N PHE A 429 -35.77 -4.33 35.68
CA PHE A 429 -36.88 -4.97 34.96
C PHE A 429 -37.62 -4.05 33.99
N HIS A 430 -37.67 -2.74 34.26
CA HIS A 430 -38.42 -1.79 33.43
C HIS A 430 -37.98 -1.84 31.96
N GLY A 431 -36.69 -2.05 31.69
CA GLY A 431 -36.20 -2.15 30.33
C GLY A 431 -36.64 -3.41 29.58
N PHE A 432 -36.73 -4.53 30.30
CA PHE A 432 -37.25 -5.78 29.76
C PHE A 432 -38.76 -5.72 29.53
N VAL A 433 -39.51 -5.11 30.45
CA VAL A 433 -40.97 -4.90 30.31
C VAL A 433 -41.27 -3.99 29.13
N LEU A 434 -40.50 -2.91 28.95
CA LEU A 434 -40.62 -2.03 27.77
C LEU A 434 -40.31 -2.78 26.47
N PHE A 435 -39.21 -3.54 26.42
CA PHE A 435 -38.87 -4.33 25.24
C PHE A 435 -39.98 -5.32 24.86
N ARG A 436 -40.50 -6.07 25.84
CA ARG A 436 -41.65 -6.98 25.62
C ARG A 436 -42.91 -6.25 25.19
N ARG A 437 -43.23 -5.11 25.81
CA ARG A 437 -44.39 -4.29 25.45
C ARG A 437 -44.28 -3.75 24.02
N THR A 438 -43.09 -3.34 23.60
CA THR A 438 -42.83 -2.90 22.23
C THR A 438 -42.91 -4.06 21.24
N LEU A 439 -42.40 -5.24 21.59
CA LEU A 439 -42.53 -6.46 20.78
C LEU A 439 -44.01 -6.86 20.59
N SER A 440 -44.82 -6.84 21.65
CA SER A 440 -46.27 -7.09 21.55
C SER A 440 -47.01 -6.01 20.78
N SER A 441 -46.65 -4.73 20.96
CA SER A 441 -47.25 -3.65 20.15
C SER A 441 -46.90 -3.75 18.66
N ALA A 442 -45.72 -4.27 18.32
CA ALA A 442 -45.34 -4.56 16.94
C ALA A 442 -46.16 -5.72 16.35
N GLN A 443 -46.60 -6.69 17.16
CA GLN A 443 -47.52 -7.76 16.75
C GLN A 443 -48.92 -7.22 16.41
N ASP A 444 -49.47 -6.33 17.22
CA ASP A 444 -50.83 -5.81 17.05
C ASP A 444 -50.98 -4.89 15.82
N ARG A 445 -49.94 -4.12 15.46
CA ARG A 445 -49.99 -3.14 14.34
C ARG A 445 -50.06 -3.77 12.94
N ARG A 446 -49.72 -5.04 12.77
CA ARG A 446 -49.78 -5.74 11.45
C ARG A 446 -50.87 -6.82 11.38
N GLY A 447 -51.62 -7.04 12.46
CA GLY A 447 -52.66 -8.07 12.57
C GLY A 447 -54.00 -7.73 11.93
N THR A 448 -54.02 -7.35 10.64
CA THR A 448 -55.25 -7.37 9.82
C THR A 448 -54.92 -7.78 8.39
N GLY A 449 -54.73 -9.08 8.15
CA GLY A 449 -54.64 -9.62 6.80
C GLY A 449 -53.54 -10.65 6.63
N THR A 450 -53.86 -11.90 6.96
CA THR A 450 -53.53 -13.16 6.25
C THR A 450 -53.46 -14.28 7.27
N GLY A 451 -54.42 -15.20 7.19
CA GLY A 451 -54.52 -16.34 8.10
C GLY A 451 -53.43 -17.36 7.83
N TYR A 452 -52.48 -17.46 8.75
CA TYR A 452 -51.72 -18.67 9.04
C TYR A 452 -51.50 -18.74 10.56
N SER A 453 -51.75 -19.93 11.11
CA SER A 453 -51.84 -20.30 12.52
C SER A 453 -51.11 -19.41 13.55
N SER A 454 -51.93 -18.85 14.44
CA SER A 454 -51.55 -18.30 15.73
C SER A 454 -50.61 -19.24 16.51
N CYS A 455 -49.39 -18.81 16.79
CA CYS A 455 -48.74 -19.19 18.05
C CYS A 455 -49.56 -18.54 19.16
N SER A 456 -50.51 -19.30 19.70
CA SER A 456 -51.39 -18.90 20.78
C SER A 456 -50.57 -18.46 21.99
N LEU A 457 -50.59 -17.15 22.25
CA LEU A 457 -50.33 -16.51 23.55
C LEU A 457 -51.42 -16.88 24.59
N GLY A 458 -51.85 -18.14 24.61
CA GLY A 458 -52.85 -18.66 25.52
C GLY A 458 -52.25 -19.02 26.87
N ALA A 459 -52.62 -18.25 27.89
CA ALA A 459 -52.57 -18.61 29.31
C ALA A 459 -51.21 -18.76 29.99
N VAL A 460 -50.59 -17.63 30.38
CA VAL A 460 -49.97 -17.53 31.72
C VAL A 460 -50.24 -16.12 32.25
N GLY A 461 -51.16 -16.01 33.21
CA GLY A 461 -51.55 -14.74 33.81
C GLY A 461 -50.35 -13.97 34.36
N CYS A 462 -50.30 -12.66 34.09
CA CYS A 462 -49.49 -11.76 34.89
C CYS A 462 -50.15 -11.64 36.28
N PRO A 463 -49.43 -11.85 37.39
CA PRO A 463 -49.91 -11.32 38.66
C PRO A 463 -49.84 -9.78 38.58
N PRO A 464 -50.81 -9.06 39.16
CA PRO A 464 -50.75 -7.61 39.22
C PRO A 464 -49.54 -7.17 40.07
N LEU A 465 -48.97 -6.03 39.69
CA LEU A 465 -47.86 -5.35 40.37
C LEU A 465 -48.16 -5.05 41.83
#